data_AF-A0A8I1TNC2-F1
#
_entry.id   AF-A0A8I1TNC2-F1
#
_cell.length_a   1.000
_cell.length_b   1.000
_cell.length_c   1.000
_cell.angle_alpha   90.00
_cell.angle_beta   90.00
_cell.angle_gamma   90.00
#
_symmetry.space_group_name_H-M   'P 1'
#
loop_
_entity.id
_entity.type
_entity.pdbx_description
1 polymer ?
#
loop_
_entity_poly.entity_id
_entity_poly.type
_entity_poly.pdbx_seq_one_letter_code
_entity_poly.pdbx_strand_id
1 'polypeptide(L)' 'MHCSTRSPPASPATPTPLARRVAALLHLVELLARTGDTARAAEVAAELRTHELDPASQATLTEIEASLQL' A
#
# COMPACT_ATOMS: atom_id res chain seq x y z
N MET A 1 -25.96 7.21 41.72
CA MET A 1 -24.70 7.85 41.31
C MET A 1 -23.87 6.80 40.57
N HIS A 2 -24.09 6.60 39.27
CA HIS A 2 -23.31 5.66 38.45
C HIS A 2 -22.44 6.45 37.49
N CYS A 3 -21.15 6.58 37.80
CA CYS A 3 -20.18 7.16 36.89
C CYS A 3 -19.76 6.09 35.87
N SER A 4 -20.35 6.09 34.69
CA SER A 4 -19.89 5.27 33.57
C SER A 4 -18.56 5.83 33.06
N THR A 5 -17.45 5.14 33.36
CA THR A 5 -16.16 5.36 32.71
C THR A 5 -16.26 4.93 31.25
N ARG A 6 -16.58 5.87 30.37
CA ARG A 6 -16.52 5.67 28.91
C ARG A 6 -15.06 5.78 28.48
N SER A 7 -14.42 4.65 28.22
CA SER A 7 -13.09 4.61 27.59
C SER A 7 -13.13 5.34 26.24
N PRO A 8 -12.13 6.16 25.90
CA PRO A 8 -12.08 6.81 24.59
C PRO A 8 -11.91 5.75 23.49
N PRO A 9 -12.52 5.92 22.30
CA PRO A 9 -12.22 5.07 21.16
C PRO A 9 -10.74 5.18 20.83
N ALA A 10 -10.08 4.05 20.55
CA ALA A 10 -8.71 4.02 20.09
C ALA A 10 -8.56 4.99 18.91
N SER A 11 -7.78 6.06 19.07
CA SER A 11 -7.47 6.96 17.97
C SER A 11 -6.83 6.14 16.84
N PRO A 12 -7.27 6.27 15.59
CA PRO A 12 -6.63 5.55 14.49
C PRO A 12 -5.18 5.99 14.45
N ALA A 13 -4.26 5.04 14.62
CA ALA A 13 -2.84 5.32 14.54
C ALA A 13 -2.56 5.94 13.16
N THR A 14 -2.08 7.18 13.14
CA THR A 14 -1.73 7.85 11.88
C THR A 14 -0.70 7.01 11.15
N PRO A 15 -0.92 6.63 9.88
CA PRO A 15 0.03 5.79 9.16
C PRO A 15 1.40 6.47 9.11
N THR A 16 2.46 5.68 9.23
CA THR A 16 3.83 6.19 9.17
C THR A 16 4.11 6.82 7.80
N PRO A 17 5.09 7.73 7.69
CA PRO A 17 5.46 8.31 6.39
C PRO A 17 5.80 7.23 5.34
N LEU A 18 6.46 6.15 5.75
CA LEU A 18 6.77 5.01 4.89
C LEU A 18 5.51 4.30 4.39
N ALA A 19 4.56 4.01 5.30
CA ALA A 19 3.31 3.35 4.92
C ALA A 19 2.50 4.18 3.90
N ARG A 20 2.49 5.52 4.05
CA ARG A 20 1.85 6.41 3.06
C ARG A 20 2.56 6.37 1.72
N ARG A 21 3.89 6.34 1.70
CA ARG A 21 4.67 6.22 0.46
C ARG A 21 4.42 4.89 -0.23
N VAL A 22 4.43 3.78 0.49
CA VAL A 22 4.12 2.45 -0.05
C VAL A 22 2.74 2.43 -0.69
N ALA A 23 1.71 2.93 0.01
CA ALA A 23 0.36 3.02 -0.52
C ALA A 23 0.28 3.87 -1.80
N ALA A 24 0.97 5.01 -1.84
CA ALA A 24 1.01 5.87 -3.01
C ALA A 24 1.71 5.20 -4.21
N LEU A 25 2.81 4.48 -3.97
CA LEU A 25 3.53 3.75 -5.01
C LEU A 25 2.70 2.58 -5.55
N LEU A 26 2.04 1.79 -4.69
CA LEU A 26 1.13 0.72 -5.14
C LEU A 26 0.02 1.28 -6.04
N HIS A 27 -0.57 2.40 -5.65
CA HIS A 27 -1.59 3.05 -6.47
C HIS A 27 -1.03 3.57 -7.80
N LEU A 28 0.21 4.08 -7.81
CA LEU A 28 0.88 4.51 -9.03
C LEU A 28 1.13 3.34 -9.98
N VAL A 29 1.62 2.19 -9.48
CA VAL A 29 1.83 0.99 -10.31
C VAL A 29 0.50 0.55 -10.95
N GLU A 30 -0.57 0.49 -10.15
CA GLU A 30 -1.90 0.11 -10.64
C GLU A 30 -2.41 1.08 -11.72
N LEU A 31 -2.22 2.39 -11.53
CA LEU A 31 -2.63 3.40 -12.50
C LEU A 31 -1.85 3.25 -13.82
N LEU A 32 -0.52 3.14 -13.74
CA LEU A 32 0.36 2.97 -14.91
C LEU A 32 -0.03 1.72 -15.69
N ALA A 33 -0.25 0.59 -14.99
CA ALA A 33 -0.73 -0.66 -15.56
C ALA A 33 -2.05 -0.47 -16.32
N ARG A 34 -3.04 0.21 -15.72
CA ARG A 34 -4.33 0.48 -16.36
C ARG A 34 -4.24 1.39 -17.58
N THR A 35 -3.27 2.32 -17.59
CA THR A 35 -3.03 3.20 -18.74
C THR A 35 -2.15 2.57 -19.83
N GLY A 36 -1.67 1.34 -19.63
CA GLY A 36 -0.84 0.60 -20.58
C GLY A 36 0.66 0.93 -20.52
N ASP A 37 1.11 1.76 -19.57
CA ASP A 37 2.53 2.03 -19.33
C ASP A 37 3.15 0.93 -18.45
N THR A 38 3.21 -0.27 -19.01
CA THR A 38 3.65 -1.48 -18.29
C THR A 38 5.14 -1.44 -17.94
N ALA A 39 5.97 -0.80 -18.77
CA ALA A 39 7.40 -0.63 -18.51
C ALA A 39 7.62 0.23 -17.26
N ARG A 40 6.96 1.39 -17.16
CA ARG A 40 7.09 2.24 -15.97
C ARG A 40 6.46 1.61 -14.74
N ALA A 41 5.36 0.87 -14.90
CA ALA A 41 4.76 0.10 -13.80
C ALA A 41 5.76 -0.93 -13.24
N ALA A 42 6.47 -1.66 -14.11
CA ALA A 42 7.49 -2.63 -13.70
C ALA A 42 8.65 -1.99 -12.93
N GLU A 43 9.14 -0.83 -13.36
CA GLU A 43 10.20 -0.10 -12.67
C GLU A 43 9.80 0.29 -11.23
N VAL A 44 8.57 0.79 -11.07
CA VAL A 44 8.07 1.19 -9.73
C VAL A 44 7.78 -0.03 -8.85
N ALA A 45 7.28 -1.13 -9.44
CA ALA A 45 7.10 -2.40 -8.72
C ALA A 45 8.45 -2.96 -8.22
N ALA A 46 9.50 -2.89 -9.05
CA ALA A 46 10.85 -3.28 -8.66
C ALA A 46 11.41 -2.40 -7.53
N GLU A 47 11.19 -1.07 -7.56
CA GLU A 47 11.52 -0.17 -6.45
C GLU A 47 10.81 -0.62 -5.16
N LEU A 48 9.52 -0.90 -5.23
CA LEU A 48 8.73 -1.37 -4.08
C LEU A 48 9.29 -2.64 -3.43
N ARG A 49 9.85 -3.57 -4.23
CA ARG A 49 10.50 -4.79 -3.71
C ARG A 49 11.77 -4.55 -2.93
N THR A 50 12.36 -3.36 -3.03
CA THR A 50 13.52 -2.98 -2.20
C THR A 50 13.14 -2.51 -0.79
N HIS A 51 11.84 -2.29 -0.54
CA HIS A 51 11.32 -1.86 0.75
C HIS A 51 10.77 -3.04 1.55
N GLU A 52 10.86 -2.98 2.89
CA GLU A 52 10.07 -3.87 3.74
C GLU A 52 8.59 -3.50 3.65
N LEU A 53 7.83 -4.38 2.99
CA LEU A 53 6.39 -4.27 2.83
C LEU A 53 5.69 -5.14 3.87
N ASP A 54 4.63 -4.62 4.49
CA ASP A 54 3.74 -5.44 5.30
C ASP A 54 3.01 -6.49 4.42
N PRO A 55 2.46 -7.57 5.01
CA PRO A 55 1.86 -8.65 4.25
C PRO A 55 0.73 -8.23 3.31
N ALA A 56 -0.05 -7.20 3.67
CA ALA A 56 -1.14 -6.73 2.80
C ALA A 56 -0.57 -6.00 1.58
N SER A 57 0.41 -5.12 1.79
CA SER A 57 1.12 -4.43 0.71
C SER A 57 1.84 -5.41 -0.24
N GLN A 58 2.42 -6.50 0.30
CA GLN A 58 3.03 -7.56 -0.52
C GLN A 58 2.01 -8.29 -1.40
N ALA A 59 0.86 -8.64 -0.83
CA ALA A 59 -0.22 -9.31 -1.57
C ALA A 59 -0.71 -8.43 -2.73
N THR A 60 -0.99 -7.15 -2.46
CA THR A 60 -1.41 -6.20 -3.50
C THR A 60 -0.35 -6.06 -4.60
N LEU A 61 0.93 -5.94 -4.25
CA LEU A 61 1.98 -5.84 -5.26
C LEU A 61 2.06 -7.10 -6.13
N THR A 62 1.89 -8.28 -5.52
CA THR A 62 1.90 -9.58 -6.23
C THR A 62 0.74 -9.69 -7.21
N GLU A 63 -0.45 -9.24 -6.83
CA GLU A 63 -1.63 -9.22 -7.71
C GLU A 63 -1.45 -8.28 -8.91
N ILE A 64 -0.80 -7.13 -8.70
CA ILE A 64 -0.50 -6.18 -9.76
C ILE A 64 0.54 -6.77 -10.72
N GLU A 65 1.63 -7.34 -10.21
CA GLU A 65 2.67 -8.00 -11.02
C GLU A 65 2.09 -9.15 -11.85
N ALA A 66 1.24 -10.00 -11.24
CA ALA A 66 0.56 -11.09 -11.95
C ALA A 66 -0.35 -10.57 -13.07
N SER A 67 -1.02 -9.43 -12.86
CA SER A 67 -1.84 -8.77 -13.90
C SER A 67 -1.00 -8.21 -15.05
N LEU A 68 0.26 -7.86 -14.77
CA LEU A 68 1.22 -7.33 -15.73
C LEU A 68 2.09 -8.39 -16.41
N GLN A 69 2.02 -9.65 -15.97
CA GLN A 69 2.91 -10.75 -16.38
C GLN A 69 4.40 -10.48 -16.08
N LEU A 70 4.67 -9.78 -14.98
CA LEU A 70 6.01 -9.57 -14.40
C LEU A 70 6.35 -10.68 -13.40
#